data_AF-A0A959CKG4-F1
#
_entry.id   AF-A0A959CKG4-F1
#
_cell.length_a   1.000
_cell.length_b   1.000
_cell.length_c   1.000
_cell.angle_alpha   90.00
_cell.angle_beta   90.00
_cell.angle_gamma   90.00
#
_symmetry.space_group_name_H-M   'P 1'
#
loop_
_entity.id
_entity.type
_entity.pdbx_description
1 polymer ?
#
loop_
_entity_poly.entity_id
_entity_poly.type
_entity_poly.pdbx_seq_one_letter_code
_entity_poly.pdbx_strand_id
1 'polypeptide(L)'
;MRVFNDLKNLPPFRNAVVTIGSFDGVHLGHQQILKKVNDLANSVDGESIVITFHPHPRLVVYPKDDSMRLITTIEEKVQLMERYNVDNLVVAPFTIEFSQQSADEYIQKFLVEKFHPKYIVIGYDHRFGLNRQGDI
;
A
#
# COMPACT_ATOMS: atom_id res chain seq x y z
N MET A 1 -4.86 -14.65 4.98
CA MET A 1 -4.73 -13.16 4.87
C MET A 1 -6.04 -12.50 5.28
N ARG A 2 -5.99 -11.34 5.97
CA ARG A 2 -7.15 -10.46 6.24
C ARG A 2 -7.21 -9.33 5.22
N VAL A 3 -8.40 -8.92 4.81
CA VAL A 3 -8.60 -7.82 3.85
C VAL A 3 -9.43 -6.71 4.48
N PHE A 4 -8.93 -5.47 4.37
CA PHE A 4 -9.58 -4.28 4.92
C PHE A 4 -9.87 -3.28 3.80
N ASN A 5 -11.12 -2.85 3.67
CA ASN A 5 -11.55 -1.84 2.69
C ASN A 5 -11.95 -0.51 3.33
N ASP A 6 -11.86 -0.41 4.65
CA ASP A 6 -12.19 0.79 5.42
C ASP A 6 -11.04 1.14 6.38
N LEU A 7 -10.57 2.38 6.30
CA LEU A 7 -9.48 2.91 7.13
C LEU A 7 -9.94 3.36 8.53
N LYS A 8 -11.25 3.40 8.80
CA LYS A 8 -11.79 3.83 10.10
C LYS A 8 -11.75 2.72 11.15
N ASN A 9 -11.80 1.46 10.72
CA ASN A 9 -11.99 0.30 11.60
C ASN A 9 -10.85 -0.71 11.42
N LEU A 10 -9.60 -0.24 11.38
CA LEU A 10 -8.44 -1.12 11.34
C LEU A 10 -8.19 -1.69 12.75
N PRO A 11 -7.91 -3.00 12.89
CA PRO A 11 -7.50 -3.56 14.16
C PRO A 11 -6.09 -3.06 14.51
N PRO A 12 -5.69 -3.14 15.79
CA PRO A 12 -4.29 -3.00 16.12
C PRO A 12 -3.48 -4.12 15.42
N PHE A 13 -2.37 -3.73 14.80
CA PHE A 13 -1.45 -4.65 14.14
C PHE A 13 -0.24 -4.92 15.03
N ARG A 14 0.17 -6.19 15.12
CA ARG A 14 1.33 -6.57 15.94
C ARG A 14 2.62 -6.26 15.19
N ASN A 15 3.50 -5.44 15.77
CA ASN A 15 4.82 -5.08 15.21
C ASN A 15 4.76 -4.83 13.69
N ALA A 16 3.82 -3.98 13.25
CA ALA A 16 3.44 -3.84 11.85
C ALA A 16 4.63 -3.55 10.93
N VAL A 17 4.77 -4.35 9.87
CA VAL A 17 5.71 -4.10 8.77
C VAL A 17 4.90 -3.74 7.53
N VAL A 18 4.96 -2.47 7.17
CA VAL A 18 4.08 -1.88 6.16
C VAL A 18 4.84 -1.71 4.85
N THR A 19 4.20 -2.06 3.73
CA THR A 19 4.58 -1.58 2.40
C THR A 19 3.38 -0.94 1.72
N ILE A 20 3.65 -0.02 0.78
CA ILE A 20 2.60 0.71 0.08
C ILE A 20 2.92 0.86 -1.41
N GLY A 21 1.90 0.70 -2.26
CA GLY A 21 2.07 0.78 -3.70
C GLY A 21 0.82 0.36 -4.48
N SER A 22 0.84 0.48 -5.80
CA SER A 22 -0.26 0.00 -6.64
C SER A 22 -0.34 -1.53 -6.70
N PHE A 23 0.81 -2.20 -6.63
CA PHE A 23 0.96 -3.66 -6.72
C PHE A 23 0.21 -4.29 -7.90
N ASP A 24 0.01 -3.55 -8.99
CA ASP A 24 -0.68 -4.05 -10.17
C ASP A 24 0.17 -5.12 -10.88
N GLY A 25 -0.42 -6.28 -11.15
CA GLY A 25 0.26 -7.42 -11.77
C GLY A 25 1.32 -8.13 -10.93
N VAL A 26 1.71 -7.59 -9.76
CA VAL A 26 2.69 -8.17 -8.82
C VAL A 26 3.93 -8.74 -9.55
N HIS A 27 4.53 -7.92 -10.41
CA HIS A 27 5.75 -8.25 -11.15
C HIS A 27 6.95 -8.53 -10.23
N LEU A 28 8.08 -8.97 -10.79
CA LEU A 28 9.28 -9.39 -10.03
C LEU A 28 9.75 -8.36 -8.98
N GLY A 29 9.73 -7.06 -9.31
CA GLY A 29 10.06 -6.02 -8.33
C GLY A 29 9.12 -5.99 -7.11
N HIS A 30 7.80 -6.12 -7.33
CA HIS A 30 6.84 -6.23 -6.23
C HIS A 30 7.09 -7.48 -5.39
N GLN A 31 7.42 -8.61 -6.02
CA GLN A 31 7.69 -9.86 -5.31
C GLN A 31 8.89 -9.73 -4.36
N GLN A 32 9.92 -8.98 -4.74
CA GLN A 32 11.06 -8.68 -3.87
C GLN A 32 10.65 -7.85 -2.65
N ILE A 33 9.79 -6.84 -2.84
CA ILE A 33 9.25 -6.03 -1.74
C ILE A 33 8.40 -6.89 -0.81
N LEU A 34 7.49 -7.70 -1.35
CA LEU A 34 6.65 -8.62 -0.55
C LEU A 34 7.49 -9.59 0.26
N LYS A 35 8.52 -10.18 -0.37
CA LYS A 35 9.48 -11.03 0.35
C LYS A 35 10.15 -10.29 1.49
N LYS A 36 10.66 -9.07 1.26
CA LYS A 36 11.34 -8.27 2.27
C LYS A 36 10.43 -7.93 3.45
N VAL A 37 9.18 -7.56 3.17
CA VAL A 37 8.16 -7.26 4.18
C VAL A 37 7.88 -8.48 5.04
N ASN A 38 7.65 -9.64 4.43
CA ASN A 38 7.39 -10.88 5.16
C ASN A 38 8.59 -11.34 6.01
N ASP A 39 9.80 -11.31 5.44
CA ASP A 39 11.02 -11.67 6.17
C ASP A 39 11.21 -10.77 7.40
N LEU A 40 10.96 -9.46 7.25
CA LEU A 40 11.09 -8.50 8.33
C LEU A 40 9.99 -8.68 9.39
N ALA A 41 8.74 -8.88 8.97
CA ALA A 41 7.63 -9.18 9.88
C ALA A 41 7.93 -10.41 10.74
N ASN A 42 8.40 -11.50 10.11
CA ASN A 42 8.79 -12.72 10.82
C ASN A 42 9.93 -12.45 11.82
N SER A 43 10.94 -11.65 11.44
CA SER A 43 12.08 -11.36 12.31
C SER A 43 11.73 -10.58 13.58
N VAL A 44 10.58 -9.89 13.59
CA VAL A 44 10.14 -9.04 14.70
C VAL A 44 8.89 -9.55 15.39
N ASP A 45 8.50 -10.81 15.12
CA ASP A 45 7.23 -11.40 15.56
C ASP A 45 6.06 -10.45 15.27
N GLY A 46 5.99 -9.98 14.03
CA GLY A 46 5.01 -9.01 13.55
C GLY A 46 4.05 -9.57 12.52
N GLU A 47 3.40 -8.65 11.82
CA GLU A 47 2.46 -8.93 10.73
C GLU A 47 2.84 -8.10 9.51
N SER A 48 2.81 -8.71 8.33
CA SER A 48 2.97 -8.00 7.06
C SER A 48 1.70 -7.26 6.66
N ILE A 49 1.86 -6.02 6.20
CA ILE A 49 0.76 -5.18 5.74
C ILE A 49 1.09 -4.61 4.37
N VAL A 50 0.29 -4.96 3.38
CA VAL A 50 0.32 -4.34 2.06
C VAL A 50 -0.82 -3.34 1.96
N ILE A 51 -0.48 -2.08 1.74
CA ILE A 51 -1.45 -1.04 1.42
C ILE A 51 -1.47 -0.84 -0.09
N THR A 52 -2.64 -1.04 -0.69
CA THR A 52 -2.93 -0.73 -2.10
C THR A 52 -4.06 0.28 -2.19
N PHE A 53 -4.26 0.83 -3.38
CA PHE A 53 -5.27 1.86 -3.63
C PHE A 53 -6.37 1.36 -4.57
N HIS A 54 -7.60 1.77 -4.29
CA HIS A 54 -8.72 1.66 -5.22
C HIS A 54 -9.61 2.92 -5.17
N PRO A 55 -10.01 3.52 -6.30
CA PRO A 55 -9.51 3.25 -7.65
C PRO A 55 -8.00 3.53 -7.78
N HIS A 56 -7.39 3.11 -8.90
CA HIS A 56 -5.94 3.31 -9.10
C HIS A 56 -5.59 4.81 -9.09
N PRO A 57 -4.51 5.26 -8.39
CA PRO A 57 -4.21 6.68 -8.21
C PRO A 57 -4.16 7.50 -9.49
N ARG A 58 -3.60 6.94 -10.57
CA ARG A 58 -3.50 7.60 -11.87
C ARG A 58 -4.87 7.85 -12.52
N LEU A 59 -5.87 6.99 -12.31
CA LEU A 59 -7.23 7.20 -12.81
C LEU A 59 -7.93 8.35 -12.09
N VAL A 60 -7.57 8.61 -10.84
CA VAL A 60 -8.14 9.70 -10.03
C VAL A 60 -7.46 11.02 -10.36
N VAL A 61 -6.13 11.03 -10.43
CA VAL A 61 -5.36 12.25 -10.73
C VAL A 61 -5.54 12.69 -12.19
N TYR A 62 -5.71 11.74 -13.11
CA TYR A 62 -5.88 12.00 -14.54
C TYR A 62 -7.16 11.35 -15.09
N PRO A 63 -8.35 11.85 -14.71
CA PRO A 63 -9.63 11.20 -15.06
C PRO A 63 -9.96 11.23 -16.56
N LYS A 64 -9.25 12.03 -17.35
CA LYS A 64 -9.37 12.10 -18.82
C LYS A 64 -8.36 11.22 -19.55
N ASP A 65 -7.42 10.58 -18.84
CA ASP A 65 -6.43 9.68 -19.42
C ASP A 65 -7.04 8.28 -19.59
N ASP A 66 -7.42 7.95 -20.83
CA ASP A 66 -7.99 6.66 -21.21
C ASP A 66 -6.94 5.63 -21.65
N SER A 67 -5.65 5.97 -21.59
CA SER A 67 -4.55 5.08 -22.01
C SER A 67 -4.22 4.00 -20.99
N MET A 68 -4.59 4.21 -19.72
CA MET A 68 -4.27 3.29 -18.64
C MET A 68 -5.03 1.95 -18.80
N ARG A 69 -4.29 0.85 -18.67
CA ARG A 69 -4.83 -0.51 -18.55
C ARG A 69 -4.23 -1.13 -17.30
N LEU A 70 -5.06 -1.76 -16.49
CA LEU A 70 -4.63 -2.50 -15.30
C LEU A 70 -4.33 -3.94 -15.68
N ILE A 71 -3.28 -4.50 -15.11
CA ILE A 71 -2.87 -5.90 -15.32
C ILE A 71 -3.77 -6.84 -14.50
N THR A 72 -4.22 -6.38 -13.33
CA THR A 72 -5.00 -7.17 -12.37
C THR A 72 -6.24 -6.45 -11.88
N THR A 73 -7.32 -7.18 -11.63
CA THR A 73 -8.45 -6.69 -10.83
C THR A 73 -8.12 -6.67 -9.33
N ILE A 74 -9.00 -6.10 -8.50
CA ILE A 74 -8.82 -6.14 -7.05
C ILE A 74 -8.91 -7.57 -6.51
N GLU A 75 -9.81 -8.39 -7.06
CA GLU A 75 -9.97 -9.79 -6.70
C GLU A 75 -8.70 -10.61 -7.02
N GLU A 76 -8.14 -10.41 -8.21
CA GLU A 76 -6.86 -11.04 -8.59
C GLU A 76 -5.71 -10.56 -7.69
N LYS A 77 -5.69 -9.27 -7.34
CA LYS A 77 -4.70 -8.72 -6.41
C LYS A 77 -4.81 -9.35 -5.02
N VAL A 78 -6.01 -9.55 -4.49
CA VAL A 78 -6.25 -10.27 -3.22
C VAL A 78 -5.66 -11.68 -3.30
N GLN A 79 -5.95 -12.43 -4.37
CA GLN A 79 -5.41 -13.78 -4.57
C GLN A 79 -3.88 -13.79 -4.66
N LEU A 80 -3.29 -12.79 -5.33
CA LEU A 80 -1.83 -12.65 -5.42
C LEU A 80 -1.21 -12.36 -4.05
N MET A 81 -1.77 -11.44 -3.27
CA MET A 81 -1.26 -11.14 -1.92
C MET A 81 -1.33 -12.37 -1.00
N GLU A 82 -2.42 -13.14 -1.09
CA GLU A 82 -2.55 -14.41 -0.36
C GLU A 82 -1.49 -15.42 -0.79
N ARG A 83 -1.26 -15.59 -2.10
CA ARG A 83 -0.22 -16.47 -2.64
C ARG A 83 1.18 -16.10 -2.15
N TYR A 84 1.45 -14.82 -1.94
CA TYR A 84 2.72 -14.33 -1.41
C TYR A 84 2.76 -14.28 0.11
N ASN A 85 1.82 -14.91 0.82
CA ASN A 85 1.77 -15.01 2.29
C ASN A 85 1.76 -13.65 2.99
N VAL A 86 1.04 -12.68 2.43
CA VAL A 86 0.76 -11.42 3.12
C VAL A 86 -0.27 -11.67 4.23
N ASP A 87 -0.04 -11.13 5.42
CA ASP A 87 -0.97 -11.27 6.54
C ASP A 87 -2.19 -10.36 6.36
N ASN A 88 -1.96 -9.11 5.94
CA ASN A 88 -2.98 -8.07 5.84
C ASN A 88 -2.88 -7.30 4.52
N LEU A 89 -3.99 -7.25 3.78
CA LEU A 89 -4.17 -6.35 2.64
C LEU A 89 -5.13 -5.23 3.01
N VAL A 90 -4.69 -3.98 2.85
CA VAL A 90 -5.51 -2.80 3.08
C VAL A 90 -5.73 -2.10 1.74
N VAL A 91 -6.97 -2.08 1.28
CA VAL A 91 -7.38 -1.37 0.06
C VAL A 91 -7.86 0.02 0.48
N ALA A 92 -6.95 0.98 0.46
CA ALA A 92 -7.23 2.36 0.81
C ALA A 92 -8.02 3.05 -0.33
N PRO A 93 -9.11 3.76 -0.02
CA PRO A 93 -9.80 4.59 -1.00
C PRO A 93 -8.87 5.72 -1.44
N PHE A 94 -8.57 5.80 -2.74
CA PHE A 94 -7.79 6.91 -3.28
C PHE A 94 -8.73 7.94 -3.87
N THR A 95 -8.79 9.11 -3.24
CA THR A 95 -9.67 10.21 -3.66
C THR A 95 -8.84 11.43 -4.08
N ILE A 96 -9.50 12.42 -4.66
CA ILE A 96 -8.85 13.70 -4.97
C ILE A 96 -8.31 14.32 -3.69
N GLU A 97 -9.09 14.34 -2.62
CA GLU A 97 -8.68 14.87 -1.31
C GLU A 97 -7.44 14.15 -0.76
N PHE A 98 -7.39 12.82 -0.88
CA PHE A 98 -6.22 12.04 -0.50
C PHE A 98 -4.97 12.44 -1.32
N SER A 99 -5.13 12.67 -2.63
CA SER A 99 -4.03 13.08 -3.51
C SER A 99 -3.48 14.48 -3.19
N GLN A 100 -4.24 15.31 -2.47
CA GLN A 100 -3.85 16.67 -2.10
C GLN A 100 -3.08 16.76 -0.78
N GLN A 101 -2.94 15.66 -0.03
CA GLN A 101 -2.18 15.65 1.22
C GLN A 101 -0.71 15.99 0.99
N SER A 102 -0.10 16.78 1.87
CA SER A 102 1.35 16.97 1.83
C SER A 102 2.09 15.66 2.12
N ALA A 103 3.39 15.61 1.81
CA ALA A 103 4.23 14.46 2.16
C ALA A 103 4.22 14.19 3.68
N ASP A 104 4.28 15.25 4.49
CA ASP A 104 4.22 15.15 5.96
C ASP A 104 2.87 14.62 6.44
N GLU A 105 1.77 15.09 5.86
CA GLU A 105 0.44 14.60 6.22
C GLU A 105 0.24 13.14 5.85
N TYR A 106 0.74 12.73 4.68
CA TYR A 106 0.71 11.34 4.24
C TYR A 106 1.50 10.42 5.20
N ILE A 107 2.68 10.85 5.64
CA ILE A 107 3.48 10.07 6.58
C ILE A 107 2.83 10.05 7.96
N GLN A 108 2.55 11.22 8.55
CA GLN A 108 2.08 11.32 9.92
C GLN A 108 0.64 10.83 10.09
N LYS A 109 -0.30 11.42 9.35
CA LYS A 109 -1.75 11.18 9.55
C LYS A 109 -2.22 9.88 8.90
N PHE A 110 -1.61 9.47 7.80
CA PHE A 110 -2.04 8.28 7.07
C PHE A 110 -1.23 7.04 7.42
N LEU A 111 0.10 7.08 7.35
CA LEU A 111 0.92 5.89 7.63
C LEU A 111 1.13 5.66 9.14
N VAL A 112 1.63 6.67 9.87
CA VAL A 112 2.01 6.50 11.28
C VAL A 112 0.79 6.36 12.18
N GLU A 113 -0.14 7.32 12.15
CA GLU A 113 -1.31 7.34 13.04
C GLU A 113 -2.28 6.18 12.79
N LYS A 114 -2.39 5.64 11.57
CA LYS A 114 -3.34 4.55 11.29
C LYS A 114 -2.75 3.17 11.49
N PHE A 115 -1.49 2.97 11.09
CA PHE A 115 -0.89 1.63 11.05
C PHE A 115 0.11 1.38 12.17
N HIS A 116 0.60 2.44 12.84
CA HIS A 116 1.61 2.35 13.90
C HIS A 116 2.79 1.44 13.50
N PRO A 117 3.44 1.71 12.34
CA PRO A 117 4.42 0.81 11.77
C PRO A 117 5.67 0.72 12.66
N LYS A 118 6.14 -0.51 12.86
CA LYS A 118 7.50 -0.77 13.37
C LYS A 118 8.52 -0.57 12.27
N TYR A 119 8.16 -0.96 11.04
CA TYR A 119 8.95 -0.74 9.85
C TYR A 119 8.07 -0.35 8.68
N ILE A 120 8.61 0.49 7.81
CA ILE A 120 8.04 0.81 6.50
C ILE A 120 9.06 0.35 5.45
N VAL A 121 8.62 -0.50 4.53
CA VAL A 121 9.40 -0.97 3.38
C VAL A 121 8.83 -0.29 2.14
N ILE A 122 9.69 0.38 1.37
CA ILE A 122 9.28 1.14 0.20
C ILE A 122 10.25 0.82 -0.96
N GLY A 123 9.73 0.75 -2.19
CA GLY A 123 10.56 0.67 -3.39
C GLY A 123 11.34 1.96 -3.64
N TYR A 124 12.54 1.86 -4.22
CA TYR A 124 13.49 2.96 -4.37
C TYR A 124 12.96 4.17 -5.17
N ASP A 125 11.96 3.97 -6.01
CA ASP A 125 11.34 4.97 -6.89
C ASP A 125 9.97 5.43 -6.40
N HIS A 126 9.59 5.08 -5.18
CA HIS A 126 8.31 5.46 -4.61
C HIS A 126 8.25 6.97 -4.35
N ARG A 127 7.12 7.56 -4.73
CA ARG A 127 6.82 8.97 -4.52
C ARG A 127 5.45 9.09 -3.90
N PHE A 128 5.30 10.04 -2.98
CA PHE A 128 4.07 10.27 -2.24
C PHE A 128 3.84 11.76 -1.96
N GLY A 129 2.68 12.08 -1.39
CA GLY A 129 2.24 13.46 -1.17
C GLY A 129 1.88 14.20 -2.46
N LEU A 130 1.32 15.40 -2.28
CA LEU A 130 0.90 16.30 -3.33
C LEU A 130 2.03 16.51 -4.34
N ASN A 131 1.69 16.41 -5.63
CA ASN A 131 2.63 16.55 -6.74
C ASN A 131 3.88 15.64 -6.63
N ARG A 132 3.76 14.49 -5.95
CA ARG A 132 4.85 13.52 -5.78
C ARG A 132 6.08 14.15 -5.09
N GLN A 133 5.87 15.12 -4.20
CA GLN A 133 6.95 15.86 -3.54
C GLN A 133 7.75 15.01 -2.54
N GLY A 134 7.14 14.02 -1.90
CA GLY A 134 7.81 13.10 -0.99
C GLY A 134 8.55 11.98 -1.71
N ASP A 135 9.73 11.66 -1.22
CA ASP A 135 10.59 10.53 -1.57
C ASP A 135 11.26 9.92 -0.31
N ILE A 136 12.18 8.97 -0.51
CA ILE A 136 12.91 8.23 0.53
C ILE A 136 14.24 8.92 0.85
#